data_AF-A0A973CJG9-F1
#
_entry.id   AF-A0A973CJG9-F1
#
_cell.length_a   1.000
_cell.length_b   1.000
_cell.length_c   1.000
_cell.angle_alpha   90.00
_cell.angle_beta   90.00
_cell.angle_gamma   90.00
#
_symmetry.space_group_name_H-M   'P 1'
#
loop_
_entity.id
_entity.type
_entity.pdbx_description
1 polymer ?
#
loop_
_entity_poly.entity_id
_entity_poly.type
_entity_poly.pdbx_seq_one_letter_code
_entity_poly.pdbx_strand_id
1 'polypeptide(L)'
;MTKLTDAVLEELLEKGFAIVPDFVTGEKLKQMQEAQLRVMPSWEEIKDDPPWKDVTGVRPQDQKRSCLIKGFPLEEMVFYQAAIDSETAAFAKKFLKSDNINAGLGGSIARYPGHAWGGTGIDESGVHIDNGNNSLLPQSKDHPEFGQLSFWIHLFDV
;
A
#
# COMPACT_ATOMS: atom_id res chain seq x y z
N MET A 1 18.57 15.03 -4.19
CA MET A 1 19.16 13.90 -3.44
C MET A 1 18.08 12.86 -3.28
N THR A 2 18.42 11.59 -3.48
CA THR A 2 17.51 10.45 -3.22
C THR A 2 17.25 10.32 -1.72
N LYS A 3 16.01 10.01 -1.34
CA LYS A 3 15.58 9.66 0.01
C LYS A 3 15.72 8.16 0.29
N LEU A 4 15.66 7.32 -0.74
CA LEU A 4 15.88 5.87 -0.69
C LEU A 4 17.38 5.54 -0.71
N THR A 5 18.04 5.81 0.41
CA THR A 5 19.49 5.64 0.59
C THR A 5 19.89 4.21 0.95
N ASP A 6 21.19 3.95 0.98
CA ASP A 6 21.75 2.65 1.42
C ASP A 6 21.40 2.34 2.88
N ALA A 7 21.28 3.35 3.74
CA ALA A 7 20.81 3.17 5.12
C ALA A 7 19.35 2.68 5.17
N VAL A 8 18.49 3.16 4.25
CA VAL A 8 17.10 2.68 4.13
C VAL A 8 17.08 1.22 3.65
N LEU A 9 17.98 0.85 2.75
CA LEU A 9 18.11 -0.54 2.31
C LEU A 9 18.58 -1.46 3.44
N GLU A 10 19.58 -1.05 4.21
CA GLU A 10 20.08 -1.81 5.36
C GLU A 10 18.97 -2.03 6.40
N GLU A 11 18.22 -0.98 6.74
CA GLU A 11 17.08 -1.09 7.66
C GLU A 11 16.00 -2.03 7.13
N LEU A 12 15.67 -1.93 5.83
CA LEU A 12 14.69 -2.79 5.19
C LEU A 12 15.12 -4.27 5.23
N LEU A 13 16.40 -4.55 4.98
CA LEU A 13 16.95 -5.91 5.03
C LEU A 13 16.96 -6.47 6.46
N GLU A 14 17.22 -5.63 7.47
CA GLU A 14 17.25 -6.04 8.87
C GLU A 14 15.85 -6.27 9.45
N LYS A 15 14.91 -5.36 9.18
CA LYS A 15 13.59 -5.33 9.85
C LYS A 15 12.44 -5.86 9.00
N GLY A 16 12.63 -5.99 7.69
CA GLY A 16 11.56 -6.30 6.73
C GLY A 16 10.66 -5.10 6.39
N PHE A 17 10.92 -3.91 6.96
CA PHE A 17 10.28 -2.65 6.61
C PHE A 17 11.22 -1.47 6.90
N ALA A 18 11.01 -0.32 6.25
CA ALA A 18 11.68 0.92 6.56
C ALA A 18 10.71 2.10 6.40
N ILE A 19 10.83 3.11 7.26
CA ILE A 19 10.01 4.33 7.22
C ILE A 19 10.84 5.46 6.62
N VAL A 20 10.34 6.04 5.53
CA VAL A 20 11.01 7.16 4.85
C VAL A 20 10.16 8.41 5.05
N PRO A 21 10.49 9.26 6.05
CA PRO A 21 9.72 10.46 6.31
C PRO A 21 9.79 11.41 5.12
N ASP A 22 8.69 12.14 4.90
CA ASP A 22 8.60 13.17 3.87
C ASP A 22 8.96 12.65 2.46
N PHE A 23 8.66 11.39 2.14
CA PHE A 23 8.98 10.82 0.83
C PHE A 23 8.26 11.54 -0.31
N VAL A 24 6.97 11.83 -0.11
CA VAL A 24 6.18 12.70 -0.98
C VAL A 24 5.75 13.93 -0.18
N THR A 25 6.09 15.12 -0.66
CA THR A 25 5.78 16.39 0.01
C THR A 25 5.39 17.48 -0.98
N GLY A 26 4.97 18.64 -0.45
CA GLY A 26 4.67 19.83 -1.23
C GLY A 26 3.52 19.63 -2.19
N GLU A 27 3.65 20.20 -3.40
CA GLU A 27 2.58 20.19 -4.39
C GLU A 27 2.19 18.77 -4.85
N LYS A 28 3.16 17.84 -4.94
CA LYS A 28 2.87 16.45 -5.31
C LYS A 28 1.97 15.77 -4.27
N LEU A 29 2.25 15.98 -2.97
CA LEU A 29 1.41 15.46 -1.89
C LEU A 29 -0.01 16.03 -1.98
N LYS A 30 -0.13 17.35 -2.15
CA LYS A 30 -1.41 18.03 -2.28
C LYS A 30 -2.25 17.48 -3.45
N GLN A 31 -1.63 17.31 -4.61
CA GLN A 31 -2.29 16.75 -5.79
C GLN A 31 -2.79 15.31 -5.55
N MET A 32 -1.98 14.49 -4.87
CA MET A 32 -2.37 13.12 -4.52
C MET A 32 -3.50 13.08 -3.48
N GLN A 33 -3.50 13.99 -2.51
CA GLN A 33 -4.60 14.14 -1.53
C GLN A 33 -5.91 14.52 -2.23
N GLU A 34 -5.88 15.55 -3.07
CA GLU A 34 -7.06 15.98 -3.84
C GLU A 34 -7.57 14.87 -4.77
N ALA A 35 -6.66 14.13 -5.41
CA ALA A 35 -7.00 12.96 -6.20
C ALA A 35 -7.65 11.85 -5.36
N GLN A 36 -7.16 11.61 -4.14
CA GLN A 36 -7.73 10.58 -3.27
C GLN A 36 -9.17 10.93 -2.89
N LEU A 37 -9.46 12.21 -2.63
CA LEU A 37 -10.80 12.71 -2.32
C LEU A 37 -11.77 12.66 -3.52
N ARG A 38 -11.27 12.60 -4.76
CA ARG A 38 -12.12 12.34 -5.94
C ARG A 38 -12.38 10.84 -6.15
N VAL A 39 -11.44 10.00 -5.73
CA VAL A 39 -11.52 8.54 -5.88
C VAL A 39 -12.33 7.87 -4.78
N MET A 40 -12.25 8.42 -3.55
CA MET A 40 -12.84 7.90 -2.32
C MET A 40 -13.75 8.96 -1.70
N PRO A 41 -14.91 8.59 -1.14
CA PRO A 41 -15.77 9.55 -0.45
C PRO A 41 -15.09 10.08 0.82
N SER A 42 -15.45 11.28 1.24
CA SER A 42 -15.07 11.84 2.53
C SER A 42 -15.83 11.16 3.67
N TRP A 43 -15.33 11.34 4.90
CA TRP A 43 -16.05 10.88 6.09
C TRP A 43 -17.44 11.52 6.20
N GLU A 44 -17.55 12.82 5.91
CA GLU A 44 -18.81 13.55 6.01
C GLU A 44 -19.89 13.01 5.08
N GLU A 45 -19.51 12.46 3.92
CA GLU A 45 -20.43 11.87 2.95
C GLU A 45 -20.95 10.49 3.38
N ILE A 46 -20.18 9.73 4.17
CA ILE A 46 -20.50 8.32 4.50
C ILE A 46 -20.78 8.08 5.98
N LYS A 47 -20.63 9.07 6.87
CA LYS A 47 -20.75 8.88 8.33
C LYS A 47 -22.12 8.35 8.78
N ASP A 48 -23.19 8.74 8.09
CA ASP A 48 -24.56 8.33 8.43
C ASP A 48 -24.90 6.95 7.83
N ASP A 49 -24.19 6.55 6.77
CA ASP A 49 -24.43 5.32 6.00
C ASP A 49 -23.11 4.61 5.60
N PRO A 50 -22.24 4.24 6.56
CA PRO A 50 -20.92 3.73 6.21
C PRO A 50 -20.98 2.39 5.46
N PRO A 51 -20.15 2.19 4.41
CA PRO A 51 -20.23 1.01 3.55
C PRO A 51 -19.92 -0.32 4.24
N TRP A 52 -19.39 -0.29 5.47
CA TRP A 52 -19.13 -1.47 6.29
C TRP A 52 -20.27 -1.86 7.24
N LYS A 53 -21.40 -1.15 7.25
CA LYS A 53 -22.53 -1.43 8.16
C LYS A 53 -23.42 -2.62 7.75
N ASP A 54 -23.48 -2.95 6.46
CA ASP A 54 -24.50 -3.86 5.89
C ASP A 54 -23.92 -5.10 5.17
N VAL A 55 -22.70 -5.55 5.48
CA VAL A 55 -22.12 -6.77 4.88
C VAL A 55 -22.73 -8.05 5.48
N THR A 56 -24.05 -8.17 5.46
CA THR A 56 -24.81 -9.37 5.84
C THR A 56 -25.27 -10.10 4.58
N GLY A 57 -24.40 -10.96 4.03
CA GLY A 57 -24.79 -11.77 2.85
C GLY A 57 -23.67 -12.33 1.97
N VAL A 58 -22.41 -11.96 2.20
CA VAL A 58 -21.25 -12.48 1.47
C VAL A 58 -20.32 -13.19 2.45
N ARG A 59 -19.58 -14.22 2.00
CA ARG A 59 -18.92 -15.25 2.83
C ARG A 59 -18.10 -14.66 4.00
N PRO A 60 -18.00 -15.36 5.15
CA PRO A 60 -17.35 -14.86 6.38
C PRO A 60 -15.90 -14.37 6.25
N GLN A 61 -15.17 -14.70 5.17
CA GLN A 61 -13.83 -14.16 4.88
C GLN A 61 -13.84 -12.76 4.26
N ASP A 62 -14.94 -12.31 3.65
CA ASP A 62 -15.04 -11.01 2.96
C ASP A 62 -15.72 -9.93 3.83
N GLN A 63 -16.27 -10.30 4.99
CA GLN A 63 -17.05 -9.43 5.88
C GLN A 63 -16.20 -8.48 6.76
N LYS A 64 -14.87 -8.47 6.61
CA LYS A 64 -13.96 -7.81 7.58
C LYS A 64 -13.12 -6.68 6.99
N ARG A 65 -13.59 -6.01 5.93
CA ARG A 65 -12.89 -4.81 5.43
C ARG A 65 -13.46 -3.57 6.09
N SER A 66 -12.90 -3.21 7.25
CA SER A 66 -13.12 -1.94 7.95
C SER A 66 -12.37 -0.77 7.28
N CYS A 67 -12.03 -0.90 6.01
CA CYS A 67 -11.40 0.09 5.17
C CYS A 67 -12.05 0.05 3.79
N LEU A 68 -12.19 1.22 3.17
CA LEU A 68 -12.56 1.29 1.77
C LEU A 68 -11.28 1.11 0.96
N ILE A 69 -11.29 0.16 0.03
CA ILE A 69 -10.18 -0.08 -0.90
C ILE A 69 -10.71 0.07 -2.32
N LYS A 70 -10.06 0.93 -3.10
CA LYS A 70 -10.29 1.02 -4.55
C LYS A 70 -9.00 0.66 -5.26
N GLY A 71 -8.98 -0.55 -5.83
CA GLY A 71 -7.86 -1.07 -6.60
C GLY A 71 -7.69 -0.35 -7.93
N PHE A 72 -6.51 -0.48 -8.53
CA PHE A 72 -6.30 -0.03 -9.91
C PHE A 72 -7.14 -0.84 -10.91
N PRO A 73 -7.53 -0.24 -12.05
CA PRO A 73 -7.18 1.09 -12.52
C PRO A 73 -7.93 2.21 -11.78
N LEU A 74 -7.20 3.26 -11.40
CA LEU A 74 -7.75 4.52 -10.92
C LEU A 74 -7.81 5.54 -12.06
N GLU A 75 -8.73 6.51 -11.99
CA GLU A 75 -8.84 7.57 -13.01
C GLU A 75 -7.73 8.63 -12.86
N GLU A 76 -7.17 8.76 -11.66
CA GLU A 76 -6.23 9.81 -11.30
C GLU A 76 -4.78 9.46 -11.70
N MET A 77 -4.27 10.12 -12.73
CA MET A 77 -2.92 9.90 -13.27
C MET A 77 -1.78 10.14 -12.27
N VAL A 78 -2.00 10.99 -11.26
CA VAL A 78 -1.00 11.30 -10.24
C VAL A 78 -0.59 10.06 -9.44
N PHE A 79 -1.48 9.08 -9.27
CA PHE A 79 -1.15 7.83 -8.59
C PHE A 79 -0.24 6.94 -9.42
N TYR A 80 -0.45 6.89 -10.75
CA TYR A 80 0.44 6.14 -11.64
C TYR A 80 1.83 6.77 -11.64
N GLN A 81 1.91 8.10 -11.74
CA GLN A 81 3.18 8.84 -11.72
C GLN A 81 3.94 8.63 -10.40
N ALA A 82 3.23 8.57 -9.27
CA ALA A 82 3.84 8.28 -7.98
C ALA A 82 4.31 6.82 -7.86
N ALA A 83 3.58 5.87 -8.45
CA ALA A 83 3.90 4.45 -8.35
C ALA A 83 5.03 3.99 -9.29
N ILE A 84 5.26 4.69 -10.41
CA ILE A 84 6.34 4.41 -11.38
C ILE A 84 7.54 5.34 -11.25
N ASP A 85 7.73 5.90 -10.05
CA ASP A 85 8.80 6.86 -9.77
C ASP A 85 10.19 6.22 -9.96
N SER A 86 11.08 6.90 -10.68
CA SER A 86 12.40 6.36 -11.04
C SER A 86 13.27 6.01 -9.83
N GLU A 87 13.12 6.75 -8.72
CA GLU A 87 13.84 6.48 -7.48
C GLU A 87 13.38 5.16 -6.85
N THR A 88 12.06 4.96 -6.78
CA THR A 88 11.46 3.71 -6.27
C THR A 88 11.82 2.50 -7.13
N ALA A 89 11.84 2.67 -8.46
CA ALA A 89 12.24 1.61 -9.38
C ALA A 89 13.72 1.23 -9.22
N ALA A 90 14.62 2.21 -9.11
CA ALA A 90 16.04 1.95 -8.89
C ALA A 90 16.29 1.25 -7.54
N PHE A 91 15.60 1.69 -6.48
CA PHE A 91 15.69 1.05 -5.17
C PHE A 91 15.15 -0.38 -5.18
N ALA A 92 14.00 -0.62 -5.83
CA ALA A 92 13.42 -1.96 -5.97
C ALA A 92 14.36 -2.93 -6.70
N LYS A 93 15.02 -2.48 -7.78
CA LYS A 93 16.04 -3.28 -8.48
C LYS A 93 17.21 -3.65 -7.58
N LYS A 94 17.67 -2.72 -6.73
CA LYS A 94 18.75 -2.97 -5.76
C LYS A 94 18.32 -3.99 -4.70
N PHE A 95 17.12 -3.84 -4.14
CA PHE A 95 16.58 -4.77 -3.14
C PHE A 95 16.38 -6.19 -3.71
N LEU A 96 15.73 -6.28 -4.89
CA LEU A 96 15.43 -7.55 -5.56
C LEU A 96 16.63 -8.14 -6.31
N LYS A 97 17.79 -7.47 -6.32
CA LYS A 97 19.01 -7.90 -7.03
C LYS A 97 18.76 -8.27 -8.50
N SER A 98 17.84 -7.56 -9.15
CA SER A 98 17.37 -7.86 -10.50
C SER A 98 17.01 -6.60 -11.26
N ASP A 99 17.42 -6.51 -12.53
CA ASP A 99 16.95 -5.46 -13.45
C ASP A 99 15.53 -5.71 -13.98
N ASN A 100 15.07 -6.96 -13.89
CA ASN A 100 13.78 -7.41 -14.40
C ASN A 100 12.74 -7.35 -13.29
N ILE A 101 12.24 -6.15 -13.01
CA ILE A 101 11.16 -5.92 -12.05
C ILE A 101 9.82 -5.70 -12.78
N ASN A 102 8.73 -6.16 -12.16
CA ASN A 102 7.38 -5.87 -12.63
C ASN A 102 6.67 -5.03 -11.56
N ALA A 103 6.06 -3.93 -11.97
CA ALA A 103 5.28 -3.08 -11.07
C ALA A 103 3.82 -3.55 -11.03
N GLY A 104 3.39 -4.07 -9.88
CA GLY A 104 1.98 -4.27 -9.57
C GLY A 104 1.43 -3.04 -8.85
N LEU A 105 0.32 -2.49 -9.34
CA LEU A 105 -0.35 -1.35 -8.70
C LEU A 105 -1.47 -1.87 -7.79
N GLY A 106 -1.38 -1.56 -6.50
CA GLY A 106 -2.37 -1.97 -5.49
C GLY A 106 -3.66 -1.17 -5.60
N GLY A 107 -3.79 -0.13 -4.77
CA GLY A 107 -4.97 0.72 -4.76
C GLY A 107 -4.88 1.88 -3.77
N SER A 108 -5.93 2.71 -3.77
CA SER A 108 -6.16 3.69 -2.72
C SER A 108 -6.88 3.02 -1.56
N ILE A 109 -6.48 3.35 -0.33
CA ILE A 109 -7.08 2.81 0.90
C ILE A 109 -7.48 3.98 1.80
N ALA A 110 -8.71 3.95 2.30
CA ALA A 110 -9.21 4.90 3.31
C ALA A 110 -9.66 4.15 4.56
N ARG A 111 -9.22 4.63 5.73
CA ARG A 111 -9.71 4.20 7.05
C ARG A 111 -10.45 5.38 7.67
N TYR A 112 -11.70 5.17 8.05
CA TYR A 112 -12.56 6.20 8.61
C TYR A 112 -12.76 6.01 10.13
N PRO A 113 -13.22 7.05 10.86
CA PRO A 113 -13.56 6.93 12.28
C PRO A 113 -14.49 5.76 12.58
N GLY A 114 -14.35 5.18 13.78
CA GLY A 114 -15.08 3.97 14.18
C GLY A 114 -14.48 2.67 13.65
N HIS A 115 -13.32 2.75 12.97
CA HIS A 115 -12.51 1.60 12.62
C HIS A 115 -12.07 0.82 13.86
N ALA A 116 -12.48 -0.44 13.95
CA ALA A 116 -12.10 -1.35 15.02
C ALA A 116 -11.61 -2.67 14.41
N TRP A 117 -10.39 -2.72 13.82
CA TRP A 117 -9.65 -3.99 13.70
C TRP A 117 -8.19 -3.88 13.21
N GLY A 118 -7.39 -4.92 13.51
CA GLY A 118 -6.05 -5.18 12.96
C GLY A 118 -6.07 -5.73 11.53
N GLY A 119 -4.97 -6.29 11.03
CA GLY A 119 -4.83 -6.71 9.62
C GLY A 119 -5.76 -7.87 9.19
N THR A 120 -5.66 -8.28 7.92
CA THR A 120 -6.48 -9.35 7.30
C THR A 120 -5.87 -10.75 7.40
N GLY A 121 -5.05 -11.01 8.42
CA GLY A 121 -4.42 -12.31 8.65
C GLY A 121 -5.40 -13.46 8.80
N ILE A 122 -4.93 -14.66 8.47
CA ILE A 122 -5.73 -15.90 8.49
C ILE A 122 -5.87 -16.46 9.91
N ASP A 123 -5.01 -16.05 10.83
CA ASP A 123 -5.03 -16.46 12.23
C ASP A 123 -5.63 -15.39 13.16
N GLU A 124 -5.70 -15.70 14.46
CA GLU A 124 -6.25 -14.82 15.50
C GLU A 124 -5.47 -13.51 15.66
N SER A 125 -4.24 -13.42 15.14
CA SER A 125 -3.44 -12.20 15.18
C SER A 125 -3.86 -11.18 14.12
N GLY A 126 -4.53 -11.62 13.06
CA GLY A 126 -4.88 -10.75 11.94
C GLY A 126 -3.64 -10.26 11.16
N VAL A 127 -2.46 -10.86 11.26
CA VAL A 127 -1.30 -10.45 10.46
C VAL A 127 -1.17 -11.25 9.16
N HIS A 128 -0.70 -10.61 8.08
CA HIS A 128 -0.42 -11.28 6.81
C HIS A 128 0.90 -10.83 6.20
N ILE A 129 1.40 -11.60 5.23
CA ILE A 129 2.56 -11.29 4.40
C ILE A 129 2.08 -11.19 2.95
N ASP A 130 2.37 -10.06 2.30
CA ASP A 130 1.90 -9.78 0.93
C ASP A 130 2.46 -10.76 -0.12
N ASN A 131 3.67 -11.29 0.10
CA ASN A 131 4.38 -12.14 -0.86
C ASN A 131 3.64 -13.46 -1.18
N GLY A 132 2.63 -13.85 -0.39
CA GLY A 132 1.79 -15.03 -0.68
C GLY A 132 0.74 -14.82 -1.78
N ASN A 133 0.40 -13.56 -2.09
CA ASN A 133 -0.81 -13.25 -2.87
C ASN A 133 -0.54 -12.63 -4.25
N ASN A 134 0.68 -12.16 -4.55
CA ASN A 134 0.93 -11.36 -5.76
C ASN A 134 2.20 -11.74 -6.55
N SER A 135 2.88 -12.84 -6.19
CA SER A 135 4.07 -13.33 -6.90
C SER A 135 3.83 -14.72 -7.48
N LEU A 136 4.25 -14.93 -8.73
CA LEU A 136 4.34 -16.27 -9.34
C LEU A 136 5.66 -16.99 -8.98
N LEU A 137 6.57 -16.29 -8.30
CA LEU A 137 7.84 -16.85 -7.85
C LEU A 137 7.66 -17.57 -6.50
N PRO A 138 8.39 -18.67 -6.26
CA PRO A 138 8.32 -19.36 -4.99
C PRO A 138 8.82 -18.44 -3.86
N GLN A 139 8.13 -18.45 -2.71
CA GLN A 139 8.62 -17.74 -1.54
C GLN A 139 10.02 -18.22 -1.16
N SER A 140 10.91 -17.28 -0.88
CA SER A 140 12.27 -17.57 -0.45
C SER A 140 12.71 -16.61 0.64
N LYS A 141 13.44 -17.14 1.62
CA LYS A 141 14.09 -16.33 2.68
C LYS A 141 15.47 -15.84 2.26
N ASP A 142 16.14 -16.59 1.38
CA ASP A 142 17.55 -16.38 1.04
C ASP A 142 17.73 -15.77 -0.37
N HIS A 143 16.65 -15.72 -1.16
CA HIS A 143 16.64 -15.22 -2.54
C HIS A 143 15.69 -14.00 -2.68
N PRO A 144 16.17 -12.78 -2.38
CA PRO A 144 15.40 -11.55 -2.53
C PRO A 144 14.84 -11.33 -3.94
N GLU A 145 15.48 -11.90 -4.96
CA GLU A 145 15.02 -11.89 -6.36
C GLU A 145 13.68 -12.59 -6.58
N PHE A 146 13.23 -13.43 -5.64
CA PHE A 146 11.90 -14.04 -5.63
C PHE A 146 10.90 -13.31 -4.72
N GLY A 147 11.36 -12.22 -4.10
CA GLY A 147 10.56 -11.41 -3.19
C GLY A 147 9.68 -10.38 -3.89
N GLN A 148 8.99 -9.62 -3.06
CA GLN A 148 8.21 -8.46 -3.44
C GLN A 148 8.62 -7.29 -2.54
N LEU A 149 8.68 -6.09 -3.12
CA LEU A 149 8.81 -4.84 -2.37
C LEU A 149 7.53 -4.01 -2.56
N SER A 150 6.87 -3.68 -1.44
CA SER A 150 5.68 -2.83 -1.43
C SER A 150 6.05 -1.43 -0.97
N PHE A 151 5.62 -0.40 -1.72
CA PHE A 151 5.68 0.99 -1.28
C PHE A 151 4.30 1.42 -0.79
N TRP A 152 4.22 1.89 0.45
CA TRP A 152 2.99 2.39 1.06
C TRP A 152 3.16 3.87 1.39
N ILE A 153 2.30 4.73 0.81
CA ILE A 153 2.42 6.18 0.96
C ILE A 153 1.23 6.67 1.78
N HIS A 154 1.52 7.24 2.95
CA HIS A 154 0.56 7.99 3.75
C HIS A 154 0.29 9.33 3.07
N LEU A 155 -0.95 9.54 2.58
CA LEU A 155 -1.35 10.81 1.97
C LEU A 155 -1.85 11.81 3.01
N PHE A 156 -2.35 11.32 4.12
CA PHE A 156 -2.79 12.13 5.26
C PHE A 156 -2.05 11.65 6.51
N ASP A 157 -1.95 12.53 7.50
CA ASP A 157 -1.32 12.21 8.78
C ASP A 157 -2.00 11.00 9.43
N VAL A 158 -1.19 10.13 10.05
CA VAL A 158 -1.59 8.90 10.75
C VAL A 158 -1.31 8.92 12.23
#